data_AF-A0A6L8G3W7-F1
#
_entry.id   AF-A0A6L8G3W7-F1
#
_cell.length_a   1.000
_cell.length_b   1.000
_cell.length_c   1.000
_cell.angle_alpha   90.00
_cell.angle_beta   90.00
_cell.angle_gamma   90.00
#
_symmetry.space_group_name_H-M   'P 1'
#
loop_
_entity.id
_entity.type
_entity.pdbx_description
1 polymer ?
#
loop_
_entity_poly.entity_id
_entity_poly.type
_entity_poly.pdbx_seq_one_letter_code
_entity_poly.pdbx_strand_id
1 'polypeptide(L)'
;MTLPVSRKIQHVHHADDSVVLDYEARFLRRRVLTATSGLQFLVDLSQTTSVDQNGAFILDDGRVVGVVPAEEELFEVKGDLI
;
A
#
# COMPACT_ATOMS: atom_id res chain seq x y z
N MET A 1 -0.84 23.21 -2.76
CA MET A 1 -1.95 22.25 -2.95
C MET A 1 -1.80 21.21 -1.85
N THR A 2 -2.84 21.00 -1.04
CA THR A 2 -2.77 20.11 0.13
C THR A 2 -3.08 18.68 -0.31
N LEU A 3 -2.21 17.74 0.05
CA LEU A 3 -2.43 16.31 -0.21
C LEU A 3 -3.31 15.72 0.91
N PRO A 4 -4.27 14.83 0.59
CA PRO A 4 -4.93 14.01 1.60
C PRO A 4 -3.89 13.17 2.35
N VAL A 5 -4.11 12.96 3.64
CA VAL A 5 -3.15 12.26 4.50
C VAL A 5 -3.74 10.96 5.02
N SER A 6 -3.01 9.87 4.88
CA SER A 6 -3.26 8.63 5.58
C SER A 6 -2.33 8.46 6.77
N ARG A 7 -2.91 8.25 7.94
CA ARG A 7 -2.19 7.90 9.19
C ARG A 7 -2.55 6.51 9.70
N LYS A 8 -3.36 5.78 8.93
CA LYS A 8 -3.97 4.52 9.33
C LYS A 8 -4.04 3.57 8.14
N ILE A 9 -3.68 2.32 8.41
CA ILE A 9 -3.84 1.21 7.49
C ILE A 9 -4.97 0.33 8.03
N GLN A 10 -5.80 -0.20 7.14
CA GLN A 10 -6.80 -1.21 7.47
C GLN A 10 -6.77 -2.35 6.45
N HIS A 11 -7.16 -3.53 6.89
CA HIS A 11 -7.45 -4.62 5.97
C HIS A 11 -8.83 -4.37 5.37
N VAL A 12 -8.93 -4.33 4.05
CA VAL A 12 -10.20 -4.09 3.34
C VAL A 12 -10.40 -5.12 2.24
N HIS A 13 -11.66 -5.36 1.88
CA HIS A 13 -12.04 -6.20 0.73
C HIS A 13 -12.40 -5.37 -0.52
N HIS A 14 -12.61 -4.06 -0.35
CA HIS A 14 -12.93 -3.13 -1.43
C HIS A 14 -12.20 -1.80 -1.19
N ALA A 15 -11.68 -1.20 -2.26
CA ALA A 15 -10.99 0.09 -2.23
C ALA A 15 -11.47 0.94 -3.41
N ASP A 16 -11.44 2.26 -3.22
CA ASP A 16 -11.86 3.23 -4.25
C ASP A 16 -10.79 3.40 -5.35
N ASP A 17 -9.52 3.17 -4.99
CA ASP A 17 -8.35 3.22 -5.87
C ASP A 17 -7.28 2.24 -5.36
N SER A 18 -6.17 2.12 -6.08
CA SER A 18 -5.05 1.25 -5.71
C SER A 18 -3.70 1.94 -5.86
N VAL A 19 -2.70 1.47 -5.12
CA VAL A 19 -1.30 1.84 -5.31
C VAL A 19 -0.48 0.57 -5.49
N VAL A 20 0.33 0.55 -6.54
CA VAL A 20 1.21 -0.58 -6.85
C VAL A 20 2.54 -0.40 -6.13
N LEU A 21 2.93 -1.37 -5.30
CA LEU A 21 4.16 -1.33 -4.52
C LEU A 21 4.90 -2.67 -4.59
N ASP A 22 6.18 -2.61 -4.92
CA ASP A 22 7.11 -3.73 -4.70
C ASP A 22 7.25 -4.03 -3.20
N TYR A 23 7.89 -5.14 -2.86
CA TYR A 23 8.02 -5.57 -1.47
C TYR A 23 8.70 -4.52 -0.58
N GLU A 24 9.78 -3.89 -1.04
CA GLU A 24 10.52 -2.90 -0.25
C GLU A 24 9.72 -1.61 -0.03
N ALA A 25 8.99 -1.16 -1.05
CA ALA A 25 8.17 0.04 -1.01
C ALA A 25 6.97 -0.07 -0.06
N ARG A 26 6.64 -1.26 0.42
CA ARG A 26 5.59 -1.49 1.44
C ARG A 26 6.05 -1.17 2.86
N PHE A 27 7.34 -0.96 3.10
CA PHE A 27 7.86 -0.52 4.40
C PHE A 27 7.79 1.00 4.50
N LEU A 28 6.68 1.50 5.03
CA LEU A 28 6.36 2.92 5.02
C LEU A 28 6.32 3.49 6.43
N ARG A 29 6.92 4.67 6.61
CA ARG A 29 6.59 5.57 7.73
C ARG A 29 6.00 6.85 7.16
N ARG A 30 6.76 7.54 6.32
CA ARG A 30 6.34 8.81 5.72
C ARG A 30 6.77 8.91 4.27
N ARG A 31 5.82 8.94 3.34
CA ARG A 31 6.08 8.99 1.89
C ARG A 31 4.87 9.54 1.15
N VAL A 32 5.09 10.33 0.10
CA VAL A 32 4.03 10.65 -0.87
C VAL A 32 3.94 9.50 -1.87
N LEU A 33 2.75 8.96 -2.04
CA LEU A 33 2.44 7.92 -3.02
C LEU A 33 1.51 8.48 -4.09
N THR A 34 1.54 7.84 -5.26
CA THR A 34 0.61 8.12 -6.37
C THR A 34 -0.19 6.86 -6.64
N ALA A 35 -1.50 6.95 -6.49
CA ALA A 35 -2.42 5.86 -6.81
C ALA A 35 -2.57 5.70 -8.33
N THR A 36 -3.15 4.59 -8.77
CA THR A 36 -3.30 4.24 -10.18
C THR A 36 -4.11 5.25 -10.98
N SER A 37 -5.04 5.98 -10.36
CA SER A 37 -5.78 7.07 -11.00
C SER A 37 -4.98 8.37 -11.18
N GLY A 38 -3.76 8.46 -10.62
CA GLY A 38 -2.96 9.69 -10.54
C GLY A 38 -3.19 10.50 -9.27
N LEU A 39 -4.07 10.06 -8.37
CA LEU A 39 -4.25 10.68 -7.04
C LEU A 39 -2.95 10.60 -6.22
N GLN A 40 -2.43 11.77 -5.82
CA GLN A 40 -1.32 11.85 -4.87
C GLN A 40 -1.84 11.99 -3.44
N PHE A 41 -1.25 11.25 -2.51
CA PHE A 41 -1.57 11.32 -1.08
C PHE A 41 -0.32 11.12 -0.23
N LEU A 42 -0.34 11.66 0.99
CA LEU A 42 0.74 11.49 1.96
C LEU A 42 0.42 10.32 2.89
N VAL A 43 1.32 9.34 2.96
CA VAL A 43 1.38 8.39 4.06
C VAL A 43 2.22 9.01 5.18
N ASP A 44 1.69 9.04 6.40
CA ASP A 44 2.32 9.59 7.61
C ASP A 44 1.95 8.75 8.84
N LEU A 45 2.57 7.59 8.94
CA LEU A 45 2.40 6.60 10.01
C LEU A 45 3.32 6.93 11.20
N SER A 46 2.90 6.51 12.39
CA SER A 46 3.66 6.75 13.62
C SER A 46 5.06 6.12 13.60
N GLN A 47 5.20 4.97 12.94
CA GLN A 47 6.43 4.19 12.82
C GLN A 47 6.51 3.50 11.45
N THR A 48 7.69 3.01 11.09
CA THR A 48 7.86 2.17 9.91
C THR A 48 6.99 0.92 10.04
N THR A 49 6.12 0.71 9.07
CA THR A 49 5.10 -0.33 9.06
C THR A 49 5.14 -1.03 7.71
N SER A 50 5.13 -2.37 7.71
CA SER A 50 4.93 -3.17 6.50
C SER A 50 3.45 -3.23 6.17
N VAL A 51 3.10 -3.04 4.90
CA VAL A 51 1.71 -3.13 4.42
C VAL A 51 1.56 -4.34 3.51
N ASP A 52 0.64 -5.24 3.85
CA ASP A 52 0.37 -6.43 3.04
C ASP A 52 -0.60 -6.14 1.88
N GLN A 53 -0.76 -7.11 0.98
CA GLN A 53 -1.59 -6.99 -0.25
C GLN A 53 -3.10 -6.74 -0.02
N ASN A 54 -3.59 -6.94 1.20
CA ASN A 54 -4.98 -6.62 1.56
C ASN A 54 -5.08 -5.37 2.44
N GLY A 55 -3.94 -4.71 2.68
CA GLY A 55 -3.87 -3.45 3.40
C GLY A 55 -4.27 -2.28 2.50
N ALA A 56 -4.93 -1.29 3.10
CA ALA A 56 -5.31 -0.06 2.44
C ALA A 56 -5.07 1.16 3.32
N PHE A 57 -4.73 2.27 2.68
CA PHE A 57 -4.59 3.59 3.28
C PHE A 57 -5.95 4.25 3.38
N ILE A 58 -6.37 4.56 4.60
CA ILE A 58 -7.57 5.36 4.84
C ILE A 58 -7.16 6.83 4.81
N LEU A 59 -7.64 7.57 3.81
CA LEU A 59 -7.34 8.99 3.67
C LEU A 59 -8.26 9.80 4.60
N ASP A 60 -7.81 10.99 5.00
CA ASP A 60 -8.56 11.89 5.88
C ASP A 60 -9.82 12.49 5.24
N ASP A 61 -9.94 12.40 3.91
CA ASP A 61 -11.15 12.76 3.16
C ASP A 61 -12.14 11.59 2.97
N GLY A 62 -11.84 10.42 3.53
CA GLY A 62 -12.72 9.25 3.55
C GLY A 62 -12.46 8.22 2.43
N ARG A 63 -11.59 8.53 1.46
CA ARG A 63 -11.21 7.57 0.41
C ARG A 63 -10.34 6.44 0.94
N VAL A 64 -10.40 5.30 0.27
CA VAL A 64 -9.64 4.09 0.58
C VAL A 64 -8.75 3.72 -0.61
N VAL A 65 -7.43 3.71 -0.40
CA VAL A 65 -6.46 3.31 -1.43
C VAL A 65 -5.83 1.97 -1.05
N GLY A 66 -6.18 0.90 -1.76
CA GLY A 66 -5.65 -0.45 -1.52
C GLY A 66 -4.21 -0.63 -2.02
N VAL A 67 -3.46 -1.52 -1.40
CA VAL A 67 -2.12 -1.91 -1.88
C VAL A 67 -2.24 -3.09 -2.84
N VAL A 68 -1.65 -2.95 -4.03
CA VAL A 68 -1.49 -4.05 -4.99
C VAL A 68 0.00 -4.38 -5.07
N PRO A 69 0.39 -5.66 -4.89
CA PRO A 69 1.76 -6.08 -5.16
C PRO A 69 2.18 -5.75 -6.59
N ALA A 70 3.34 -5.14 -6.77
CA ALA A 70 3.95 -5.03 -8.09
C ALA A 70 4.29 -6.43 -8.64
N GLU A 71 4.32 -6.55 -9.97
CA GLU A 71 4.94 -7.72 -10.61
C GLU A 71 6.45 -7.68 -10.34
N GLU A 72 6.99 -8.79 -9.84
CA GLU A 72 8.40 -8.92 -9.44
C GLU A 72 8.96 -10.25 -9.97
N GLU A 73 10.21 -10.23 -10.45
CA GLU A 73 10.91 -11.47 -10.84
C GLU A 73 11.34 -12.23 -9.58
N LEU A 74 10.66 -13.34 -9.29
CA LEU A 74 10.90 -14.16 -8.11
C LEU A 74 11.30 -15.59 -8.50
N PHE A 75 12.07 -16.24 -7.63
CA PHE A 75 12.31 -17.67 -7.72
C PHE A 75 11.18 -18.45 -7.06
N GLU A 76 10.57 -19.37 -7.82
CA GLU A 76 9.68 -20.36 -7.26
C GLU A 76 10.49 -21.57 -6.76
N VAL A 77 10.42 -21.84 -5.47
CA VAL A 77 11.05 -23.03 -4.86
C VAL A 77 9.96 -24.04 -4.49
N LYS A 78 10.02 -25.24 -5.06
CA LYS A 78 9.13 -26.37 -4.79
C LYS A 78 9.92 -27.55 -4.25
N GLY A 79 9.32 -28.35 -3.38
CA GLY A 79 9.93 -29.58 -2.87
C GLY A 79 8.88 -30.53 -2.31
N ASP A 80 9.02 -31.81 -2.63
CA ASP A 80 8.21 -32.87 -2.03
C ASP A 80 8.95 -33.38 -0.79
N LEU A 81 8.36 -33.14 0.39
CA LEU A 81 8.86 -33.74 1.62
C LEU A 81 8.47 -35.23 1.61
N ILE A 82 9.44 -36.10 1.36
CA ILE A 82 9.29 -37.56 1.46
C ILE A 82 9.56 -38.01 2.89
#